data_AF-A0A9D8XCN0-F1
#
_entry.id   AF-A0A9D8XCN0-F1
#
_cell.length_a   1.000
_cell.length_b   1.000
_cell.length_c   1.000
_cell.angle_alpha   90.00
_cell.angle_beta   90.00
_cell.angle_gamma   90.00
#
_symmetry.space_group_name_H-M   'P 1'
#
loop_
_entity.id
_entity.type
_entity.pdbx_description
1 polymer ?
#
loop_
_entity_poly.entity_id
_entity_poly.type
_entity_poly.pdbx_seq_one_letter_code
_entity_poly.pdbx_strand_id
1 'polypeptide(L)'
;MQESYYKRKVCYCCEKPYSKPHHFYQEMCEECGEFNFKKRCQRIDLKGYRALVTGGRIKIGFETARLLLEMGADVTVTSRFPQNTYKRYADLKNFKDFKNRLHIIGVDFRHLPSISKLIEEVKKQPLDILINNAAQTVRKPAPFYKHLLNEEQKPLLIENILENTPHPETSTALASAISFLPSLNLNISSAEMSQAVLLPEDLQDDERIFPKNCYDKDGQQIDLRPHTSWMYELEEISLIELYEV
;
A
#
# COMPACT_ATOMS: atom_id res chain seq x y z
N MET A 1 28.75 -13.59 -12.38
CA MET A 1 27.66 -13.50 -11.38
C MET A 1 26.25 -13.70 -11.97
N GLN A 2 26.02 -13.47 -13.28
CA GLN A 2 24.70 -13.67 -13.92
C GLN A 2 24.28 -15.13 -14.14
N GLU A 3 25.17 -16.06 -14.48
CA GLU A 3 24.76 -17.47 -14.73
C GLU A 3 24.34 -18.25 -13.49
N SER A 4 24.80 -17.88 -12.28
CA SER A 4 24.53 -18.62 -11.06
C SER A 4 23.13 -18.38 -10.48
N TYR A 5 22.52 -17.22 -10.76
CA TYR A 5 21.18 -16.90 -10.27
C TYR A 5 20.09 -17.67 -11.06
N TYR A 6 20.28 -17.84 -12.37
CA TYR A 6 19.28 -18.48 -13.26
C TYR A 6 19.43 -20.00 -13.41
N LYS A 7 20.53 -20.60 -12.91
CA LYS A 7 20.71 -22.06 -12.84
C LYS A 7 20.78 -22.52 -11.39
N ARG A 8 19.83 -22.09 -10.56
CA ARG A 8 19.74 -22.58 -9.19
C ARG A 8 19.35 -24.07 -9.21
N LYS A 9 20.34 -24.95 -9.02
CA LYS A 9 20.17 -26.42 -8.96
C LYS A 9 19.67 -26.91 -7.59
N VAL A 10 19.26 -25.98 -6.73
CA VAL A 10 18.85 -26.24 -5.34
C VAL A 10 17.53 -25.56 -5.05
N CYS A 11 16.78 -26.12 -4.11
CA CYS A 11 15.49 -25.58 -3.69
C CYS A 11 15.67 -24.21 -3.04
N TYR A 12 14.86 -23.23 -3.46
CA TYR A 12 14.84 -21.86 -2.91
C TYR A 12 14.64 -21.82 -1.39
N CYS A 13 13.91 -22.79 -0.82
CA CYS A 13 13.52 -22.79 0.58
C CYS A 13 14.51 -23.53 1.49
N CYS A 14 14.94 -24.74 1.09
CA CYS A 14 15.77 -25.59 1.94
C CYS A 14 17.22 -25.73 1.48
N GLU A 15 17.58 -25.10 0.36
CA GLU A 15 18.92 -25.14 -0.27
C GLU A 15 19.42 -26.55 -0.66
N LYS A 16 18.54 -27.57 -0.64
CA LYS A 16 18.90 -28.94 -1.04
C LYS A 16 18.72 -29.15 -2.55
N PRO A 17 19.56 -30.00 -3.19
CA PRO A 17 19.33 -30.43 -4.56
C PRO A 17 17.99 -31.16 -4.71
N TYR A 18 17.32 -30.98 -5.85
CA TYR A 18 16.11 -31.70 -6.20
C TYR A 18 16.07 -31.95 -7.71
N SER A 19 15.42 -33.04 -8.14
CA SER A 19 15.32 -33.42 -9.56
C SER A 19 14.00 -33.01 -10.20
N LYS A 20 12.93 -32.94 -9.42
CA LYS A 20 11.57 -32.60 -9.86
C LYS A 20 11.06 -31.36 -9.12
N PRO A 21 10.79 -30.24 -9.81
CA PRO A 21 10.20 -29.07 -9.17
C PRO A 21 8.76 -29.34 -8.75
N HIS A 22 8.30 -28.62 -7.72
CA HIS A 22 6.89 -28.58 -7.38
C HIS A 22 6.06 -27.99 -8.54
N HIS A 23 4.86 -28.53 -8.81
CA HIS A 23 4.07 -28.17 -9.99
C HIS A 23 3.68 -26.68 -10.05
N PHE A 24 3.53 -26.02 -8.90
CA PHE A 24 3.21 -24.60 -8.79
C PHE A 24 4.45 -23.72 -8.53
N TYR A 25 5.47 -24.25 -7.84
CA TYR A 25 6.64 -23.50 -7.39
C TYR A 25 7.88 -24.06 -8.06
N GLN A 26 8.23 -23.51 -9.23
CA GLN A 26 9.30 -24.07 -10.06
C GLN A 26 10.69 -23.97 -9.43
N GLU A 27 10.89 -23.08 -8.46
CA GLU A 27 12.16 -22.93 -7.74
C GLU A 27 12.22 -23.75 -6.44
N MET A 28 11.21 -24.56 -6.13
CA MET A 28 11.14 -25.36 -4.90
C MET A 28 11.08 -26.85 -5.20
N CYS A 29 11.69 -27.67 -4.33
CA CYS A 29 11.45 -29.11 -4.32
C CYS A 29 9.99 -29.42 -3.95
N GLU A 30 9.54 -30.64 -4.24
CA GLU A 30 8.16 -31.08 -3.99
C GLU A 30 7.72 -30.89 -2.53
N GLU A 31 8.56 -31.26 -1.55
CA GLU A 31 8.25 -31.11 -0.12
C GLU A 31 8.06 -29.65 0.32
N CYS A 32 9.00 -28.77 -0.04
CA CYS A 32 8.91 -27.34 0.28
C CYS A 32 7.75 -26.67 -0.44
N GLY A 33 7.53 -27.05 -1.71
CA GLY A 33 6.42 -26.54 -2.50
C GLY A 33 5.07 -26.94 -1.91
N GLU A 34 4.89 -28.22 -1.56
CA GLU A 34 3.66 -28.72 -0.92
C GLU A 34 3.39 -28.06 0.42
N PHE A 35 4.43 -27.89 1.25
CA PHE A 35 4.30 -27.17 2.50
C PHE A 35 3.77 -25.75 2.28
N ASN A 36 4.40 -24.97 1.40
CA ASN A 36 3.97 -23.59 1.12
C ASN A 36 2.61 -23.52 0.42
N PHE A 37 2.31 -24.48 -0.46
CA PHE A 37 1.03 -24.55 -1.16
C PHE A 37 -0.12 -24.76 -0.18
N LYS A 38 0.04 -25.68 0.79
CA LYS A 38 -0.93 -25.90 1.86
C LYS A 38 -1.15 -24.64 2.72
N LYS A 39 -0.10 -23.84 2.97
CA LYS A 39 -0.23 -22.58 3.72
C LYS A 39 -1.14 -21.55 3.04
N ARG A 40 -1.27 -21.56 1.71
CA ARG A 40 -2.18 -20.66 0.98
C ARG A 40 -3.66 -20.86 1.35
N CYS A 41 -4.01 -22.09 1.68
CA CYS A 41 -5.38 -22.49 2.05
C CYS A 41 -5.59 -22.53 3.56
N GLN A 42 -4.57 -22.25 4.37
CA GLN A 42 -4.71 -22.22 5.82
C GLN A 42 -5.67 -21.10 6.22
N ARG A 43 -6.60 -21.42 7.12
CA ARG A 43 -7.59 -20.51 7.71
C ARG A 43 -7.66 -20.75 9.20
N ILE A 44 -8.07 -19.73 9.95
CA ILE A 44 -8.36 -19.79 11.38
C ILE A 44 -9.54 -18.86 11.67
N ASP A 45 -10.32 -19.12 12.71
CA ASP A 45 -11.38 -18.20 13.16
C ASP A 45 -10.74 -17.03 13.93
N LEU A 46 -10.92 -15.82 13.42
CA LEU A 46 -10.44 -14.56 14.00
C LEU A 46 -11.59 -13.65 14.45
N LYS A 47 -12.80 -14.19 14.67
CA LYS A 47 -13.89 -13.39 15.24
C LYS A 47 -13.47 -12.76 16.58
N GLY A 48 -13.75 -11.47 16.71
CA GLY A 48 -13.39 -10.69 17.89
C GLY A 48 -11.94 -10.18 17.91
N TYR A 49 -11.11 -10.56 16.93
CA TYR A 49 -9.78 -9.99 16.77
C TYR A 49 -9.84 -8.70 15.96
N ARG A 50 -9.06 -7.71 16.38
CA ARG A 50 -8.86 -6.44 15.67
C ARG A 50 -7.48 -6.42 15.01
N ALA A 51 -7.46 -6.13 13.72
CA ALA A 51 -6.24 -6.08 12.92
C ALA A 51 -6.04 -4.72 12.25
N LEU A 52 -4.80 -4.25 12.22
CA LEU A 52 -4.36 -3.09 11.44
C LEU A 52 -3.43 -3.59 10.33
N VAL A 53 -3.79 -3.32 9.07
CA VAL A 53 -2.94 -3.60 7.91
C VAL A 53 -2.56 -2.31 7.23
N THR A 54 -1.28 -1.95 7.30
CA THR A 54 -0.81 -0.74 6.59
C THR A 54 -0.65 -1.02 5.11
N GLY A 55 -1.12 -0.11 4.24
CA GLY A 55 -1.02 -0.28 2.78
C GLY A 55 -1.94 -1.37 2.21
N GLY A 56 -3.20 -1.40 2.63
CA GLY A 56 -4.17 -2.47 2.29
C GLY A 56 -4.91 -2.31 0.95
N ARG A 57 -4.47 -1.41 0.06
CA ARG A 57 -5.18 -1.08 -1.19
C ARG A 57 -4.95 -2.09 -2.32
N ILE A 58 -3.71 -2.54 -2.49
CA ILE A 58 -3.29 -3.38 -3.63
C ILE A 58 -2.32 -4.48 -3.17
N LYS A 59 -2.09 -5.47 -4.03
CA LYS A 59 -1.05 -6.51 -3.87
C LYS A 59 -1.13 -7.21 -2.50
N ILE A 60 0.02 -7.39 -1.84
CA ILE A 60 0.16 -8.18 -0.60
C ILE A 60 -0.72 -7.64 0.52
N GLY A 61 -0.77 -6.31 0.70
CA GLY A 61 -1.61 -5.69 1.73
C GLY A 61 -3.10 -5.95 1.51
N PHE A 62 -3.56 -5.85 0.26
CA PHE A 62 -4.95 -6.14 -0.09
C PHE A 62 -5.31 -7.60 0.19
N GLU A 63 -4.49 -8.54 -0.27
CA GLU A 63 -4.74 -9.97 -0.06
C GLU A 63 -4.67 -10.36 1.42
N THR A 64 -3.76 -9.73 2.18
CA THR A 64 -3.64 -9.95 3.63
C THR A 64 -4.89 -9.49 4.36
N ALA A 65 -5.34 -8.26 4.12
CA ALA A 65 -6.56 -7.73 4.73
C ALA A 65 -7.81 -8.49 4.29
N ARG A 66 -7.94 -8.83 3.00
CA ARG A 66 -9.02 -9.70 2.48
C ARG A 66 -9.07 -11.03 3.24
N LEU A 67 -7.92 -11.68 3.43
CA LEU A 67 -7.84 -12.96 4.12
C LEU A 67 -8.24 -12.83 5.60
N LEU A 68 -7.78 -11.78 6.30
CA LEU A 68 -8.17 -11.50 7.69
C LEU A 68 -9.68 -11.26 7.83
N LEU A 69 -10.27 -10.49 6.88
CA LEU A 69 -11.71 -10.25 6.82
C LEU A 69 -12.50 -11.55 6.57
N GLU A 70 -12.04 -12.42 5.67
CA GLU A 70 -12.62 -13.74 5.43
C GLU A 70 -12.54 -14.66 6.65
N MET A 71 -11.49 -14.51 7.46
CA MET A 71 -11.31 -15.24 8.71
C MET A 71 -12.11 -14.68 9.89
N GLY A 72 -12.82 -13.57 9.71
CA GLY A 72 -13.76 -13.03 10.71
C GLY A 72 -13.25 -11.85 11.55
N ALA A 73 -12.01 -11.38 11.33
CA ALA A 73 -11.45 -10.24 12.06
C ALA A 73 -12.13 -8.90 11.71
N ASP A 74 -12.11 -7.96 12.64
CA ASP A 74 -12.33 -6.54 12.39
C ASP A 74 -11.03 -5.93 11.87
N VAL A 75 -11.02 -5.43 10.63
CA VAL A 75 -9.80 -5.03 9.92
C VAL A 75 -9.84 -3.56 9.56
N THR A 76 -8.91 -2.81 10.12
CA THR A 76 -8.57 -1.45 9.69
C THR A 76 -7.45 -1.52 8.66
N VAL A 77 -7.68 -0.97 7.47
CA VAL A 77 -6.65 -0.82 6.44
C VAL A 77 -6.25 0.63 6.28
N THR A 78 -4.96 0.90 6.13
CA THR A 78 -4.49 2.24 5.74
C THR A 78 -4.18 2.31 4.26
N SER A 79 -4.42 3.48 3.66
CA SER A 79 -4.11 3.75 2.26
C SER A 79 -4.00 5.25 2.03
N ARG A 80 -3.18 5.67 1.07
CA ARG A 80 -3.23 7.05 0.56
C ARG A 80 -4.53 7.34 -0.18
N PHE A 81 -5.17 6.32 -0.76
CA PHE A 81 -6.34 6.40 -1.64
C PHE A 81 -7.50 5.60 -1.03
N PRO A 82 -8.13 6.08 0.06
CA PRO A 82 -9.18 5.36 0.78
C PRO A 82 -10.42 5.02 -0.06
N GLN A 83 -10.89 5.91 -0.95
CA GLN A 83 -12.07 5.65 -1.79
C GLN A 83 -11.80 4.55 -2.82
N ASN A 84 -10.64 4.61 -3.47
CA ASN A 84 -10.18 3.55 -4.38
C ASN A 84 -10.00 2.22 -3.63
N THR A 85 -9.54 2.29 -2.38
CA THR A 85 -9.42 1.11 -1.51
C THR A 85 -10.78 0.49 -1.27
N TYR A 86 -11.76 1.30 -0.86
CA TYR A 86 -13.13 0.84 -0.63
C TYR A 86 -13.72 0.15 -1.86
N LYS A 87 -13.65 0.80 -3.02
CA LYS A 87 -14.16 0.28 -4.29
C LYS A 87 -13.64 -1.13 -4.58
N ARG A 88 -12.33 -1.37 -4.37
CA ARG A 88 -11.71 -2.69 -4.59
C ARG A 88 -12.27 -3.78 -3.68
N TYR A 89 -12.49 -3.46 -2.40
CA TYR A 89 -13.14 -4.42 -1.50
C TYR A 89 -14.62 -4.61 -1.85
N ALA A 90 -15.31 -3.54 -2.26
CA ALA A 90 -16.71 -3.59 -2.67
C ALA A 90 -16.95 -4.46 -3.91
N ASP A 91 -15.96 -4.55 -4.80
CA ASP A 91 -16.00 -5.39 -5.99
C ASP A 91 -15.79 -6.90 -5.68
N LEU A 92 -15.42 -7.27 -4.44
CA LEU A 92 -15.30 -8.66 -4.03
C LEU A 92 -16.68 -9.33 -3.89
N LYS A 93 -16.81 -10.57 -4.37
CA LYS A 93 -18.08 -11.32 -4.37
C LYS A 93 -18.70 -11.49 -2.97
N ASN A 94 -17.85 -11.68 -1.97
CA ASN A 94 -18.20 -11.88 -0.56
C ASN A 94 -18.17 -10.59 0.28
N PHE A 95 -18.12 -9.41 -0.37
CA PHE A 95 -18.02 -8.14 0.33
C PHE A 95 -19.10 -7.92 1.40
N LYS A 96 -20.34 -8.37 1.13
CA LYS A 96 -21.46 -8.27 2.07
C LYS A 96 -21.20 -8.98 3.40
N ASP A 97 -20.34 -10.01 3.40
CA ASP A 97 -20.08 -10.85 4.58
C ASP A 97 -19.12 -10.17 5.58
N PHE A 98 -18.38 -9.15 5.13
CA PHE A 98 -17.38 -8.47 5.96
C PHE A 98 -17.42 -6.93 5.86
N LYS A 99 -18.31 -6.33 5.07
CA LYS A 99 -18.44 -4.88 4.89
C LYS A 99 -18.39 -4.10 6.20
N ASN A 100 -19.10 -4.57 7.23
CA ASN A 100 -19.20 -3.87 8.52
C ASN A 100 -17.93 -3.97 9.38
N ARG A 101 -17.06 -4.93 9.06
CA ARG A 101 -15.78 -5.19 9.74
C ARG A 101 -14.59 -4.56 9.01
N LEU A 102 -14.81 -3.97 7.83
CA LEU A 102 -13.80 -3.25 7.07
C LEU A 102 -13.85 -1.77 7.45
N HIS A 103 -12.74 -1.27 7.99
CA HIS A 103 -12.50 0.14 8.26
C HIS A 103 -11.34 0.63 7.41
N ILE A 104 -11.44 1.85 6.87
CA ILE A 104 -10.41 2.40 5.99
C ILE A 104 -9.99 3.76 6.53
N ILE A 105 -8.69 3.97 6.71
CA ILE A 105 -8.13 5.24 7.16
C ILE A 105 -7.20 5.79 6.07
N GLY A 106 -7.50 7.01 5.62
CA GLY A 106 -6.66 7.77 4.69
C GLY A 106 -5.37 8.22 5.37
N VAL A 107 -4.23 7.62 5.00
CA VAL A 107 -2.92 7.91 5.61
C VAL A 107 -1.84 7.98 4.55
N ASP A 108 -1.07 9.06 4.60
CA ASP A 108 0.25 9.14 4.01
C ASP A 108 1.29 9.08 5.14
N PHE A 109 2.18 8.08 5.12
CA PHE A 109 3.19 7.91 6.17
C PHE A 109 4.34 8.93 6.07
N ARG A 110 4.34 9.80 5.06
CA ARG A 110 5.19 11.00 4.99
C ARG A 110 4.58 12.20 5.73
N HIS A 111 3.32 12.09 6.18
CA HIS A 111 2.55 13.16 6.80
C HIS A 111 2.31 12.87 8.28
N LEU A 112 3.14 13.46 9.15
CA LEU A 112 3.11 13.20 10.60
C LEU A 112 1.73 13.42 11.23
N PRO A 113 0.97 14.47 10.91
CA PRO A 113 -0.37 14.65 11.46
C PRO A 113 -1.33 13.50 11.13
N SER A 114 -1.25 12.91 9.92
CA SER A 114 -2.07 11.74 9.57
C SER A 114 -1.68 10.52 10.39
N ILE A 115 -0.39 10.33 10.68
CA ILE A 115 0.10 9.23 11.52
C ILE A 115 -0.38 9.40 12.95
N SER A 116 -0.29 10.61 13.52
CA SER A 116 -0.78 10.89 14.87
C SER A 116 -2.27 10.57 14.97
N LYS A 117 -3.08 11.01 14.01
CA LYS A 117 -4.52 10.68 13.98
C LYS A 117 -4.79 9.18 13.85
N LEU A 118 -4.04 8.47 13.01
CA LEU A 118 -4.12 7.01 12.94
C LEU A 118 -3.88 6.38 14.32
N ILE A 119 -2.85 6.81 15.04
CA ILE A 119 -2.53 6.31 16.37
C ILE A 119 -3.67 6.62 17.35
N GLU A 120 -4.21 7.83 17.32
CA GLU A 120 -5.35 8.24 18.15
C GLU A 120 -6.61 7.40 17.88
N GLU A 121 -6.88 7.06 16.62
CA GLU A 121 -8.01 6.20 16.24
C GLU A 121 -7.80 4.75 16.67
N VAL A 122 -6.61 4.20 16.41
CA VAL A 122 -6.28 2.79 16.72
C VAL A 122 -6.28 2.56 18.23
N LYS A 123 -5.76 3.51 19.03
CA LYS A 123 -5.65 3.36 20.49
C LYS A 123 -6.99 3.42 21.24
N LYS A 124 -8.10 3.77 20.57
CA LYS A 124 -9.44 3.80 21.18
C LYS A 124 -9.87 2.43 21.74
N GLN A 125 -9.29 1.35 21.20
CA GLN A 125 -9.55 -0.03 21.62
C GLN A 125 -8.27 -0.87 21.45
N PRO A 126 -8.07 -1.97 22.19
CA PRO A 126 -6.90 -2.85 22.06
C PRO A 126 -6.74 -3.43 20.65
N LEU A 127 -5.51 -3.48 20.15
CA LEU A 127 -5.16 -4.06 18.85
C LEU A 127 -4.51 -5.44 19.05
N ASP A 128 -5.00 -6.46 18.36
CA ASP A 128 -4.48 -7.82 18.48
C ASP A 128 -3.43 -8.14 17.41
N ILE A 129 -3.62 -7.61 16.19
CA ILE A 129 -2.79 -7.92 15.03
C ILE A 129 -2.32 -6.61 14.38
N LEU A 130 -1.00 -6.46 14.24
CA LEU A 130 -0.38 -5.37 13.48
C LEU A 130 0.42 -5.93 12.30
N ILE A 131 0.03 -5.56 11.09
CA ILE A 131 0.75 -5.88 9.85
C ILE A 131 1.31 -4.59 9.26
N ASN A 132 2.62 -4.39 9.45
CA ASN A 132 3.38 -3.32 8.81
C ASN A 132 3.74 -3.73 7.38
N ASN A 133 2.83 -3.49 6.44
CA ASN A 133 3.00 -3.85 5.03
C ASN A 133 3.23 -2.62 4.11
N ALA A 134 2.81 -1.42 4.50
CA ALA A 134 3.04 -0.22 3.71
C ALA A 134 4.55 -0.02 3.48
N ALA A 135 4.94 -0.11 2.22
CA ALA A 135 6.31 0.07 1.76
C ALA A 135 6.29 0.52 0.31
N GLN A 136 7.33 1.22 -0.12
CA GLN A 136 7.50 1.60 -1.51
C GLN A 136 8.96 1.38 -1.88
N THR A 137 9.24 0.38 -2.69
CA THR A 137 10.63 0.05 -3.06
C THR A 137 11.20 0.95 -4.15
N VAL A 138 10.32 1.47 -5.02
CA VAL A 138 10.68 2.39 -6.10
C VAL A 138 9.81 3.62 -5.95
N ARG A 139 10.42 4.80 -5.87
CA ARG A 139 9.68 6.06 -5.81
C ARG A 139 8.81 6.24 -7.03
N LYS A 140 7.55 6.58 -6.79
CA LYS A 140 6.57 6.88 -7.84
C LYS A 140 6.25 8.38 -7.82
N PRO A 141 6.47 9.10 -8.92
CA PRO A 141 6.25 10.53 -8.97
C PRO A 141 4.76 10.87 -9.03
N ALA A 142 4.40 12.14 -8.79
CA ALA A 142 3.02 12.59 -8.79
C ALA A 142 2.15 12.13 -9.99
N PRO A 143 2.63 12.18 -11.26
CA PRO A 143 1.85 11.74 -12.42
C PRO A 143 1.42 10.27 -12.36
N PHE A 144 2.20 9.39 -11.72
CA PHE A 144 1.88 7.96 -11.58
C PHE A 144 0.55 7.73 -10.84
N TYR A 145 0.17 8.63 -9.93
CA TYR A 145 -1.02 8.50 -9.09
C TYR A 145 -2.22 9.30 -9.59
N LYS A 146 -2.04 10.15 -10.60
CA LYS A 146 -3.02 11.14 -11.06
C LYS A 146 -4.37 10.52 -11.42
N HIS A 147 -4.38 9.32 -12.02
CA HIS A 147 -5.61 8.62 -12.40
C HIS A 147 -6.49 8.19 -11.22
N LEU A 148 -5.92 8.10 -10.01
CA LEU A 148 -6.63 7.67 -8.81
C LEU A 148 -7.42 8.80 -8.16
N LEU A 149 -6.98 10.05 -8.34
CA LEU A 149 -7.55 11.22 -7.66
C LEU A 149 -9.01 11.46 -8.03
N ASN A 150 -9.40 11.14 -9.27
CA ASN A 150 -10.78 11.30 -9.72
C ASN A 150 -11.77 10.49 -8.86
N GLU A 151 -11.35 9.35 -8.31
CA GLU A 151 -12.19 8.56 -7.40
C GLU A 151 -12.19 9.15 -5.98
N GLU A 152 -11.05 9.67 -5.52
CA GLU A 152 -10.91 10.26 -4.18
C GLU A 152 -11.68 11.58 -4.01
N GLN A 153 -11.92 12.32 -5.11
CA GLN A 153 -12.72 13.55 -5.09
C GLN A 153 -14.24 13.31 -5.01
N LYS A 154 -14.69 12.06 -5.11
CA LYS A 154 -16.12 11.76 -5.02
C LYS A 154 -16.57 11.82 -3.55
N PRO A 155 -17.86 12.11 -3.30
CA PRO A 155 -18.41 12.04 -1.95
C PRO A 155 -18.11 10.70 -1.26
N LEU A 156 -17.77 10.74 0.03
CA LEU A 156 -17.51 9.56 0.83
C LEU A 156 -18.70 8.60 0.77
N LEU A 157 -18.46 7.38 0.30
CA LEU A 157 -19.52 6.40 0.09
C LEU A 157 -19.99 5.76 1.41
N ILE A 158 -19.23 5.89 2.52
CA ILE A 158 -19.61 5.35 3.84
C ILE A 158 -18.97 6.12 5.00
N GLU A 159 -19.63 6.05 6.16
CA GLU A 159 -19.17 6.42 7.50
C GLU A 159 -17.89 5.70 7.98
N ASN A 160 -17.49 4.58 7.37
CA ASN A 160 -16.33 3.75 7.79
C ASN A 160 -14.99 4.21 7.17
N ILE A 161 -15.01 5.29 6.38
CA ILE A 161 -13.80 5.94 5.88
C ILE A 161 -13.48 7.12 6.80
N LEU A 162 -12.40 7.01 7.57
CA LEU A 162 -11.85 8.14 8.31
C LEU A 162 -10.81 8.83 7.43
N GLU A 163 -11.22 9.94 6.82
CA GLU A 163 -10.33 10.86 6.15
C GLU A 163 -9.97 12.04 7.06
N ASN A 164 -8.86 12.70 6.74
CA ASN A 164 -8.52 13.98 7.35
C ASN A 164 -9.47 15.06 6.84
N THR A 165 -10.67 15.15 7.41
CA THR A 165 -11.47 16.37 7.26
C THR A 165 -10.85 17.47 8.14
N PRO A 166 -10.78 18.73 7.64
CA PRO A 166 -10.26 19.84 8.42
C PRO A 166 -11.08 20.02 9.70
N HIS A 167 -10.43 20.09 10.87
CA HIS A 167 -11.06 20.67 12.05
C HIS A 167 -10.93 22.20 11.95
N PRO A 168 -12.03 22.98 11.98
CA PRO A 168 -11.99 24.43 11.78
C PRO A 168 -11.27 25.24 12.87
N GLU A 169 -10.73 24.61 13.92
CA GLU A 169 -10.26 25.31 15.13
C GLU A 169 -8.73 25.27 15.37
N THR A 170 -7.90 24.98 14.37
CA THR A 170 -6.44 24.96 14.58
C THR A 170 -5.78 26.29 14.18
N SER A 171 -5.51 27.11 15.20
CA SER A 171 -4.78 28.38 15.26
C SER A 171 -4.02 28.83 13.99
N THR A 172 -4.46 29.96 13.45
CA THR A 172 -3.93 30.70 12.28
C THR A 172 -2.47 31.14 12.41
N ALA A 173 -1.86 31.11 13.60
CA ALA A 173 -0.51 31.59 13.82
C ALA A 173 0.60 30.57 13.47
N LEU A 174 0.32 29.27 13.49
CA LEU A 174 1.31 28.22 13.15
C LEU A 174 1.31 27.88 11.65
N ALA A 175 0.19 28.12 10.97
CA ALA A 175 -0.03 27.76 9.56
C ALA A 175 0.91 28.51 8.59
N SER A 176 1.34 29.73 8.90
CA SER A 176 2.15 30.56 8.00
C SER A 176 3.61 30.10 7.88
N ALA A 177 4.19 29.51 8.93
CA ALA A 177 5.53 28.93 8.90
C ALA A 177 5.53 27.46 8.42
N ILE A 178 4.40 26.76 8.60
CA ILE A 178 4.21 25.34 8.28
C ILE A 178 3.82 25.11 6.80
N SER A 179 3.34 26.15 6.11
CA SER A 179 2.84 26.10 4.72
C SER A 179 3.84 25.55 3.68
N PHE A 180 5.15 25.58 3.96
CA PHE A 180 6.18 25.17 2.99
C PHE A 180 6.55 23.69 3.06
N LEU A 181 6.12 22.94 4.08
CA LEU A 181 6.37 21.51 4.21
C LEU A 181 5.05 20.74 4.09
N PRO A 182 4.77 20.07 2.95
CA PRO A 182 3.57 19.24 2.78
C PRO A 182 3.36 18.25 3.94
N SER A 183 4.46 17.73 4.50
CA SER A 183 4.47 16.81 5.65
C SER A 183 3.86 17.33 6.95
N LEU A 184 3.57 18.63 7.05
CA LEU A 184 2.98 19.28 8.23
C LEU A 184 1.65 20.00 7.92
N ASN A 185 1.16 19.95 6.69
CA ASN A 185 -0.06 20.66 6.29
C ASN A 185 -1.32 19.94 6.82
N LEU A 186 -2.01 20.58 7.77
CA LEU A 186 -3.19 19.98 8.42
C LEU A 186 -4.43 19.85 7.50
N ASN A 187 -4.44 20.52 6.33
CA ASN A 187 -5.62 20.67 5.48
C ASN A 187 -5.56 19.88 4.16
N ILE A 188 -4.64 18.93 4.03
CA ILE A 188 -4.46 18.12 2.81
C ILE A 188 -4.84 16.66 3.05
N SER A 189 -5.60 16.07 2.14
CA SER A 189 -5.95 14.66 2.19
C SER A 189 -4.71 13.78 1.89
N SER A 190 -4.76 12.52 2.31
CA SER A 190 -3.69 11.56 2.00
C SER A 190 -3.53 11.33 0.49
N ALA A 191 -4.60 11.49 -0.28
CA ALA A 191 -4.58 11.35 -1.73
C ALA A 191 -3.91 12.56 -2.39
N GLU A 192 -4.27 13.78 -1.98
CA GLU A 192 -3.67 15.02 -2.49
C GLU A 192 -2.17 15.11 -2.16
N MET A 193 -1.73 14.58 -1.01
CA MET A 193 -0.31 14.46 -0.67
C MET A 193 0.50 13.66 -1.69
N SER A 194 -0.13 12.76 -2.46
CA SER A 194 0.56 12.05 -3.55
C SER A 194 0.94 12.97 -4.72
N GLN A 195 0.42 14.21 -4.75
CA GLN A 195 0.67 15.21 -5.80
C GLN A 195 1.65 16.30 -5.38
N ALA A 196 2.24 16.21 -4.18
CA ALA A 196 3.28 17.13 -3.75
C ALA A 196 4.49 17.05 -4.69
N VAL A 197 4.94 18.21 -5.17
CA VAL A 197 6.16 18.32 -5.98
C VAL A 197 7.36 18.36 -5.03
N LEU A 198 8.07 17.25 -4.92
CA LEU A 198 9.21 17.08 -4.03
C LEU A 198 10.53 16.93 -4.80
N LEU A 199 10.47 16.30 -5.98
CA LEU A 199 11.59 16.13 -6.90
C LEU A 199 11.21 16.58 -8.32
N PRO A 200 12.19 16.89 -9.19
CA PRO A 200 11.91 17.32 -10.57
C PRO A 200 11.04 16.33 -11.38
N GLU A 201 11.11 15.04 -11.06
CA GLU A 201 10.30 14.00 -11.70
C GLU A 201 8.79 14.11 -11.39
N ASP A 202 8.39 14.79 -10.31
CA ASP A 202 6.97 15.02 -10.00
C ASP A 202 6.30 15.98 -11.00
N LEU A 203 7.09 16.70 -11.81
CA LEU A 203 6.60 17.57 -12.88
C LEU A 203 6.59 16.88 -14.26
N GLN A 204 7.12 15.66 -14.37
CA GLN A 204 7.28 14.95 -15.64
C GLN A 204 6.04 14.13 -16.01
N ASP A 205 5.02 14.79 -16.55
CA ASP A 205 3.79 14.17 -17.07
C ASP A 205 3.93 13.88 -18.59
N ASP A 206 4.79 12.93 -18.94
CA ASP A 206 5.05 12.53 -20.34
C ASP A 206 4.40 11.18 -20.67
N GLU A 207 3.54 11.16 -21.69
CA GLU A 207 2.82 9.97 -22.15
C GLU A 207 3.74 8.83 -22.63
N ARG A 208 4.98 9.14 -23.00
CA ARG A 208 5.97 8.12 -23.39
C ARG A 208 6.40 7.25 -22.20
N ILE A 209 6.43 7.82 -21.00
CA ILE A 209 6.80 7.11 -19.76
C ILE A 209 5.57 6.71 -18.93
N PHE A 210 4.50 7.49 -18.99
CA PHE A 210 3.21 7.22 -18.34
C PHE A 210 2.07 7.22 -19.39
N PRO A 211 1.93 6.16 -20.19
CA PRO A 211 0.93 6.10 -21.25
C PRO A 211 -0.49 6.20 -20.68
N LYS A 212 -1.30 7.10 -21.24
CA LYS A 212 -2.66 7.38 -20.77
C LYS A 212 -3.54 6.14 -20.87
N ASN A 213 -4.33 5.90 -19.81
CA ASN A 213 -5.27 4.78 -19.71
C ASN A 213 -4.63 3.39 -19.84
N CYS A 214 -3.32 3.29 -19.62
CA CYS A 214 -2.59 2.03 -19.62
C CYS A 214 -2.21 1.66 -18.18
N TYR A 215 -2.86 0.63 -17.66
CA TYR A 215 -2.71 0.20 -16.27
C TYR A 215 -2.25 -1.26 -16.17
N ASP A 216 -1.53 -1.60 -15.10
CA ASP A 216 -1.18 -2.98 -14.77
C ASP A 216 -2.39 -3.77 -14.25
N LYS A 217 -2.17 -5.07 -13.94
CA LYS A 217 -3.21 -5.95 -13.39
C LYS A 217 -3.82 -5.46 -12.07
N ASP A 218 -3.10 -4.62 -11.34
CA ASP A 218 -3.52 -4.05 -10.06
C ASP A 218 -4.15 -2.65 -10.27
N GLY A 219 -4.36 -2.20 -11.51
CA GLY A 219 -4.92 -0.89 -11.85
C GLY A 219 -3.99 0.28 -11.53
N GLN A 220 -2.67 0.05 -11.50
CA GLN A 220 -1.67 1.10 -11.34
C GLN A 220 -1.18 1.58 -12.71
N GLN A 221 -0.80 2.84 -12.83
CA GLN A 221 -0.22 3.41 -14.04
C GLN A 221 1.00 2.59 -14.47
N ILE A 222 1.10 2.26 -15.77
CA ILE A 222 2.31 1.66 -16.31
C ILE A 222 3.42 2.72 -16.25
N ASP A 223 4.55 2.37 -15.64
CA ASP A 223 5.75 3.19 -15.47
C ASP A 223 6.85 2.64 -16.39
N LEU A 224 7.09 3.32 -17.51
CA LEU A 224 8.11 2.96 -18.52
C LEU A 224 9.39 3.79 -18.38
N ARG A 225 9.60 4.47 -17.23
CA ARG A 225 10.85 5.21 -17.03
C ARG A 225 12.04 4.26 -17.19
N PRO A 226 13.05 4.64 -18.00
CA PRO A 226 14.20 3.78 -18.27
C PRO A 226 15.14 3.68 -17.06
N HIS A 227 15.06 4.65 -16.13
CA HIS A 227 15.83 4.67 -14.90
C HIS A 227 14.92 4.91 -13.70
N THR A 228 15.11 4.12 -12.64
CA THR A 228 14.40 4.28 -11.36
C THR A 228 15.38 4.00 -10.22
N SER A 229 14.98 4.27 -8.97
CA SER A 229 15.81 4.00 -7.77
C SER A 229 16.22 2.55 -7.60
N TRP A 230 15.55 1.61 -8.27
CA TRP A 230 16.01 0.22 -8.27
C TRP A 230 17.38 0.03 -8.95
N MET A 231 17.80 0.97 -9.79
CA MET A 231 19.05 0.93 -10.54
C MET A 231 20.03 2.03 -10.11
N TYR A 232 19.64 2.90 -9.17
CA TYR A 232 20.51 3.96 -8.67
C TYR A 232 21.59 3.39 -7.73
N GLU A 233 22.77 3.97 -7.81
CA GLU A 233 23.78 3.88 -6.76
C GLU A 233 23.35 4.71 -5.54
N LEU A 234 23.92 4.41 -4.37
CA LEU A 234 23.49 5.05 -3.11
C LEU A 234 23.64 6.58 -3.14
N GLU A 235 24.69 7.08 -3.78
CA GLU A 235 24.94 8.52 -3.97
C GLU A 235 23.98 9.22 -4.93
N GLU A 236 23.30 8.47 -5.81
CA GLU A 236 22.32 9.00 -6.74
C GLU A 236 20.93 9.15 -6.09
N ILE A 237 20.71 8.48 -4.95
CA ILE A 237 19.44 8.54 -4.21
C ILE A 237 19.40 9.83 -3.39
N SER A 238 18.48 10.73 -3.77
CA SER A 238 18.25 11.95 -3.00
C SER A 238 17.76 11.65 -1.57
N LEU A 239 18.10 12.53 -0.62
CA LEU A 239 17.58 12.43 0.76
C LEU A 239 16.06 12.45 0.84
N ILE A 240 15.41 13.15 -0.10
CA ILE A 240 13.95 13.21 -0.20
C ILE A 240 13.41 11.84 -0.60
N GLU A 241 13.99 11.20 -1.61
CA GLU A 241 13.58 9.86 -2.01
C GLU A 241 13.82 8.82 -0.90
N LEU A 242 14.96 8.89 -0.22
CA LEU A 242 15.26 8.04 0.94
C LEU A 242 14.21 8.18 2.06
N TYR A 243 13.61 9.35 2.23
CA TYR A 243 12.54 9.59 3.19
C TYR A 243 11.18 9.01 2.75
N GLU A 244 10.95 8.83 1.45
CA GLU A 244 9.66 8.39 0.89
C GLU A 244 9.52 6.86 0.69
N VAL A 245 10.64 6.14 0.69
CA VAL A 245 10.76 4.71 0.36
C VAL A 245 10.91 3.88 1.63
#